data_AF-A0A2J8SF75-F1
#
_entry.id   AF-A0A2J8SF75-F1
#
_cell.length_a   1.000
_cell.length_b   1.000
_cell.length_c   1.000
_cell.angle_alpha   90.00
_cell.angle_beta   90.00
_cell.angle_gamma   90.00
#
_symmetry.space_group_name_H-M   'P 1'
#
loop_
_entity.id
_entity.type
_entity.pdbx_description
1 polymer ?
#
loop_
_entity_poly.entity_id
_entity_poly.type
_entity_poly.pdbx_seq_one_letter_code
_entity_poly.pdbx_strand_id
1 'polypeptide(L)'
;MAAQQQDGGGAAQLAGPAAEVDPLGRFTCPVCLEVYEKPVQVPCGHVFCSACLQECLKPKKPVCGVCRSALAPGVRAMELERQIESTETSCHGCRKNFFLSKIRSHVATCSKYQNYIMEGVKATIKDASLQPRNVPNRYTFPCPYCPEKNFDQEGLVEHCKLFHSTDTKSVVMSRVCACCLSHVPELPLHIKRETYDSCTLPVQQT
;
A
#
# COMPACT_ATOMS: atom_id res chain seq x y z
N MET A 1 6.78 -37.25 46.58
CA MET A 1 7.07 -36.33 45.46
C MET A 1 5.74 -35.99 44.79
N ALA A 2 5.59 -34.71 44.46
CA ALA A 2 4.46 -33.98 43.86
C ALA A 2 3.69 -34.70 42.72
N ALA A 3 2.53 -34.27 42.21
CA ALA A 3 1.40 -33.42 42.58
C ALA A 3 0.55 -33.30 41.29
N GLN A 4 -0.78 -33.07 41.43
CA GLN A 4 -1.72 -32.41 40.47
C GLN A 4 -1.96 -33.06 39.07
N GLN A 5 -3.20 -33.37 38.64
CA GLN A 5 -4.41 -32.58 38.34
C GLN A 5 -4.38 -31.72 37.05
N GLN A 6 -5.44 -31.90 36.24
CA GLN A 6 -6.03 -30.99 35.22
C GLN A 6 -5.21 -30.83 33.92
N ASP A 7 -5.75 -30.57 32.73
CA ASP A 7 -6.91 -29.74 32.36
C ASP A 7 -7.37 -30.08 30.93
N GLY A 8 -8.65 -29.82 30.65
CA GLY A 8 -9.21 -29.91 29.31
C GLY A 8 -8.70 -28.80 28.40
N GLY A 9 -8.59 -29.08 27.11
CA GLY A 9 -8.19 -28.09 26.13
C GLY A 9 -9.03 -28.25 24.88
N GLY A 10 -10.24 -27.71 24.91
CA GLY A 10 -11.06 -27.56 23.72
C GLY A 10 -10.28 -26.82 22.65
N ALA A 11 -10.10 -27.47 21.49
CA ALA A 11 -9.65 -26.82 20.28
C ALA A 11 -10.77 -25.89 19.81
N ALA A 12 -10.85 -24.72 20.44
CA ALA A 12 -11.65 -23.60 19.98
C ALA A 12 -11.17 -23.26 18.57
N GLN A 13 -12.02 -23.55 17.59
CA GLN A 13 -11.93 -22.98 16.26
C GLN A 13 -11.76 -21.47 16.39
N LEU A 14 -10.56 -20.97 16.07
CA LEU A 14 -10.35 -19.58 15.72
C LEU A 14 -10.87 -19.39 14.29
N ALA A 15 -12.19 -19.37 14.16
CA ALA A 15 -12.84 -18.72 13.04
C ALA A 15 -12.51 -17.23 13.15
N GLY A 16 -11.45 -16.80 12.44
CA GLY A 16 -11.24 -15.38 12.20
C GLY A 16 -12.52 -14.79 11.60
N PRO A 17 -12.87 -13.53 11.92
CA PRO A 17 -14.03 -12.90 11.31
C PRO A 17 -13.83 -13.01 9.80
N ALA A 18 -14.75 -13.73 9.15
CA ALA A 18 -14.87 -13.70 7.71
C ALA A 18 -14.91 -12.22 7.35
N ALA A 19 -13.82 -11.73 6.77
CA ALA A 19 -13.80 -10.44 6.13
C ALA A 19 -14.92 -10.53 5.11
N GLU A 20 -16.07 -9.98 5.47
CA GLU A 20 -17.19 -9.70 4.61
C GLU A 20 -16.61 -9.19 3.30
N VAL A 21 -16.63 -10.06 2.28
CA VAL A 21 -16.07 -9.74 0.97
C VAL A 21 -16.97 -8.63 0.46
N ASP A 22 -16.53 -7.38 0.66
CA ASP A 22 -17.31 -6.20 0.35
C ASP A 22 -17.82 -6.35 -1.09
N PRO A 23 -19.14 -6.53 -1.30
CA PRO A 23 -19.67 -6.87 -2.61
C PRO A 23 -19.46 -5.74 -3.62
N LEU A 24 -19.07 -4.55 -3.15
CA LEU A 24 -18.79 -3.34 -3.91
C LEU A 24 -17.34 -3.30 -4.40
N GLY A 25 -16.43 -4.13 -3.86
CA GLY A 25 -15.02 -4.19 -4.26
C GLY A 25 -14.80 -4.46 -5.75
N ARG A 26 -15.74 -5.14 -6.42
CA ARG A 26 -15.72 -5.36 -7.87
C ARG A 26 -15.97 -4.10 -8.70
N PHE A 27 -16.55 -3.06 -8.09
CA PHE A 27 -16.89 -1.78 -8.72
C PHE A 27 -15.93 -0.65 -8.32
N THR A 28 -14.82 -1.01 -7.67
CA THR A 28 -13.85 -0.06 -7.14
C THR A 28 -12.63 0.03 -8.05
N CYS A 29 -12.21 1.26 -8.34
CA CYS A 29 -11.02 1.53 -9.13
C CYS A 29 -9.75 1.22 -8.33
N PRO A 30 -8.79 0.45 -8.86
CA PRO A 30 -7.56 0.09 -8.15
C PRO A 30 -6.60 1.26 -7.93
N VAL A 31 -6.86 2.42 -8.55
CA VAL A 31 -6.01 3.61 -8.44
C VAL A 31 -6.53 4.58 -7.37
N CYS A 32 -7.79 4.99 -7.46
CA CYS A 32 -8.38 5.92 -6.47
C CYS A 32 -9.10 5.23 -5.32
N LEU A 33 -9.28 3.89 -5.38
CA LEU A 33 -9.98 3.09 -4.37
C LEU A 33 -11.43 3.54 -4.11
N GLU A 34 -12.02 4.23 -5.07
CA GLU A 34 -13.42 4.65 -5.08
C GLU A 34 -14.18 3.94 -6.20
N VAL A 35 -15.52 4.02 -6.16
CA VAL A 35 -16.38 3.51 -7.24
C VAL A 35 -15.96 4.11 -8.59
N TYR A 36 -15.92 3.28 -9.64
CA TYR A 36 -15.50 3.72 -10.96
C TYR A 36 -16.31 4.92 -11.47
N GLU A 37 -15.62 5.92 -12.00
CA GLU A 37 -16.20 7.03 -12.75
C GLU A 37 -15.71 6.97 -14.19
N LYS A 38 -16.66 6.80 -15.12
CA LYS A 38 -16.37 6.58 -16.55
C LYS A 38 -15.31 5.48 -16.74
N PRO A 39 -15.58 4.23 -16.31
CA PRO A 39 -14.64 3.13 -16.39
C PRO A 39 -14.16 2.87 -17.83
N VAL A 40 -12.85 2.71 -17.96
CA VAL A 40 -12.16 2.43 -19.22
C VAL A 40 -11.39 1.12 -19.04
N GLN A 41 -11.67 0.15 -19.91
CA GLN A 41 -10.94 -1.11 -19.98
C GLN A 41 -9.73 -0.96 -20.91
N VAL A 42 -8.55 -1.25 -20.37
CA VAL A 42 -7.29 -1.21 -21.13
C VAL A 42 -7.00 -2.56 -21.79
N PRO A 43 -6.07 -2.65 -22.77
CA PRO A 43 -5.82 -3.88 -23.53
C PRO A 43 -5.44 -5.10 -22.69
N CYS A 44 -4.86 -4.91 -21.50
CA CYS A 44 -4.56 -5.99 -20.57
C CYS A 44 -5.78 -6.48 -19.76
N GLY A 45 -6.99 -6.01 -20.07
CA GLY A 45 -8.26 -6.44 -19.46
C GLY A 45 -8.65 -5.72 -18.17
N HIS A 46 -7.75 -4.94 -17.57
CA HIS A 46 -8.01 -4.20 -16.34
C HIS A 46 -8.83 -2.93 -16.60
N VAL A 47 -9.56 -2.48 -15.57
CA VAL A 47 -10.44 -1.31 -15.67
C VAL A 47 -9.99 -0.22 -14.71
N PHE A 48 -10.08 1.03 -15.15
CA PHE A 48 -9.71 2.22 -14.40
C PHE A 48 -10.73 3.34 -14.62
N CYS A 49 -10.85 4.30 -13.70
CA CYS A 49 -11.55 5.55 -14.01
C CYS A 49 -10.86 6.26 -15.18
N SER A 50 -11.62 6.95 -16.03
CA SER A 50 -11.05 7.70 -17.15
C SER A 50 -9.98 8.69 -16.68
N ALA A 51 -10.21 9.42 -15.58
CA ALA A 51 -9.23 10.36 -15.03
C ALA A 51 -7.96 9.65 -14.53
N CYS A 52 -8.12 8.55 -13.77
CA CYS A 52 -7.00 7.76 -13.26
C CYS A 52 -6.14 7.18 -14.39
N LEU A 53 -6.76 6.67 -15.46
CA LEU A 53 -6.04 6.17 -16.62
C LEU A 53 -5.21 7.27 -17.28
N GLN A 54 -5.75 8.48 -17.44
CA GLN A 54 -5.00 9.61 -18.01
C GLN A 54 -3.75 9.93 -17.19
N GLU A 55 -3.82 9.84 -15.86
CA GLU A 55 -2.65 10.04 -15.00
C GLU A 55 -1.61 8.94 -15.17
N CYS A 56 -2.03 7.68 -15.26
CA CYS A 56 -1.15 6.55 -15.48
C CYS A 56 -0.46 6.57 -16.86
N LEU A 57 -1.00 7.30 -17.83
CA LEU A 57 -0.43 7.47 -19.17
C LEU A 57 0.59 8.62 -19.28
N LYS A 58 0.70 9.51 -18.28
CA LYS A 58 1.66 10.64 -18.28
C LYS A 58 3.15 10.22 -18.32
N PRO A 59 3.60 9.15 -17.64
CA PRO A 59 5.01 8.73 -17.65
C PRO A 59 5.47 8.26 -19.04
N LYS A 60 6.79 8.41 -19.33
CA LYS A 60 7.38 8.01 -20.63
C LYS A 60 7.18 6.53 -20.99
N LYS A 61 7.08 5.65 -19.99
CA LYS A 61 6.84 4.21 -20.13
C LYS A 61 5.67 3.83 -19.22
N PRO A 62 4.42 4.04 -19.65
CA PRO A 62 3.27 3.82 -18.79
C PRO A 62 3.03 2.31 -18.65
N VAL A 63 2.71 1.88 -17.42
CA VAL A 63 2.46 0.48 -17.07
C VAL A 63 1.15 0.36 -16.30
N CYS A 64 0.47 -0.77 -16.49
CA CYS A 64 -0.76 -1.07 -15.77
C CYS A 64 -0.48 -1.17 -14.26
N GLY A 65 -1.27 -0.43 -13.45
CA GLY A 65 -1.16 -0.46 -11.99
C GLY A 65 -1.45 -1.82 -11.34
N VAL A 66 -2.06 -2.76 -12.09
CA VAL A 66 -2.44 -4.09 -11.59
C VAL A 66 -1.45 -5.17 -12.05
N CYS A 67 -1.24 -5.31 -13.36
CA CYS A 67 -0.42 -6.39 -13.93
C CYS A 67 0.94 -5.94 -14.49
N ARG A 68 1.27 -4.64 -14.43
CA ARG A 68 2.52 -4.04 -14.93
C ARG A 68 2.80 -4.20 -16.44
N SER A 69 1.84 -4.73 -17.20
CA SER A 69 1.92 -4.76 -18.67
C SER A 69 1.95 -3.33 -19.24
N ALA A 70 2.49 -3.17 -20.46
CA ALA A 70 2.51 -1.89 -21.15
C ALA A 70 1.09 -1.29 -21.23
N LEU A 71 0.96 -0.03 -20.83
CA LEU A 71 -0.32 0.65 -20.76
C LEU A 71 -0.56 1.45 -22.03
N ALA A 72 -1.76 1.34 -22.57
CA ALA A 72 -2.23 2.10 -23.72
C ALA A 72 -3.65 2.65 -23.43
N PRO A 73 -4.12 3.65 -24.18
CA PRO A 73 -5.51 4.09 -24.11
C PRO A 73 -6.47 2.91 -24.26
N GLY A 74 -7.49 2.88 -23.42
CA GLY A 74 -8.49 1.82 -23.42
C GLY A 74 -9.82 2.23 -24.06
N VAL A 75 -10.77 1.32 -24.02
CA VAL A 75 -12.16 1.52 -24.47
C VAL A 75 -13.09 1.67 -23.28
N ARG A 76 -14.19 2.42 -23.42
CA ARG A 76 -15.18 2.56 -22.35
C ARG A 76 -15.81 1.20 -22.03
N ALA A 77 -15.89 0.87 -20.74
CA ALA A 77 -16.42 -0.39 -20.24
C ALA A 77 -17.94 -0.28 -20.00
N MET A 78 -18.73 -0.16 -21.07
CA MET A 78 -20.17 0.15 -21.02
C MET A 78 -20.97 -0.82 -20.15
N GLU A 79 -20.65 -2.12 -20.14
CA GLU A 79 -21.36 -3.10 -19.31
C GLU A 79 -21.08 -2.88 -17.81
N LEU A 80 -19.85 -2.49 -17.46
CA LEU A 80 -19.53 -2.14 -16.08
C LEU A 80 -20.24 -0.84 -15.65
N GLU A 81 -20.32 0.16 -16.54
CA GLU A 81 -21.10 1.38 -16.31
C GLU A 81 -22.56 1.06 -16.00
N ARG A 82 -23.18 0.21 -16.82
CA ARG A 82 -24.57 -0.22 -16.62
C ARG A 82 -24.78 -0.90 -15.28
N GLN A 83 -23.85 -1.78 -14.88
CA GLN A 83 -23.92 -2.47 -13.58
C GLN A 83 -23.77 -1.49 -12.41
N ILE A 84 -22.91 -0.49 -12.52
CA ILE A 84 -22.75 0.59 -11.53
C ILE A 84 -24.03 1.42 -11.42
N GLU A 85 -24.72 1.67 -12.52
CA GLU A 85 -25.99 2.41 -12.51
C GLU A 85 -27.13 1.63 -11.87
N SER A 86 -27.17 0.30 -12.03
CA SER A 86 -28.24 -0.54 -11.50
C SER A 86 -28.00 -1.07 -10.08
N THR A 87 -26.78 -0.95 -9.55
CA THR A 87 -26.42 -1.53 -8.24
C THR A 87 -26.60 -0.50 -7.13
N GLU A 88 -27.33 -0.89 -6.08
CA GLU A 88 -27.56 -0.09 -4.89
C GLU A 88 -26.55 -0.42 -3.79
N THR A 89 -26.25 0.57 -2.96
CA THR A 89 -25.38 0.46 -1.78
C THR A 89 -25.90 1.36 -0.67
N SER A 90 -25.52 1.07 0.57
CA SER A 90 -25.86 1.91 1.72
C SER A 90 -24.65 2.71 2.18
N CYS A 91 -24.85 4.00 2.47
CA CYS A 91 -23.80 4.82 3.08
C CYS A 91 -23.52 4.37 4.53
N HIS A 92 -22.28 3.98 4.85
CA HIS A 92 -21.90 3.56 6.20
C HIS A 92 -22.13 4.63 7.29
N GLY A 93 -22.06 5.92 6.94
CA GLY A 93 -22.28 7.00 7.89
C GLY A 93 -23.75 7.28 8.19
N CYS A 94 -24.58 7.40 7.15
CA CYS A 94 -25.99 7.78 7.31
C CYS A 94 -27.01 6.64 7.17
N ARG A 95 -26.54 5.44 6.79
CA ARG A 95 -27.31 4.22 6.53
C ARG A 95 -28.40 4.34 5.46
N LYS A 96 -28.41 5.41 4.66
CA LYS A 96 -29.33 5.57 3.53
C LYS A 96 -28.80 4.84 2.30
N ASN A 97 -29.73 4.31 1.50
CA ASN A 97 -29.44 3.64 0.24
C ASN A 97 -29.24 4.66 -0.89
N PHE A 98 -28.28 4.39 -1.76
CA PHE A 98 -27.94 5.15 -2.96
C PHE A 98 -27.47 4.18 -4.05
N PHE A 99 -27.60 4.57 -5.31
CA PHE A 99 -26.93 3.87 -6.39
C PHE A 99 -25.42 4.08 -6.33
N LEU A 100 -24.64 3.08 -6.78
CA LEU A 100 -23.18 3.19 -6.89
C LEU A 100 -22.76 4.38 -7.76
N SER A 101 -23.53 4.73 -8.79
CA SER A 101 -23.30 5.93 -9.61
C SER A 101 -23.38 7.25 -8.84
N LYS A 102 -24.06 7.29 -7.68
CA LYS A 102 -24.30 8.51 -6.88
C LYS A 102 -23.61 8.47 -5.51
N ILE A 103 -23.21 7.30 -5.02
CA ILE A 103 -22.63 7.17 -3.68
C ILE A 103 -21.36 8.01 -3.52
N ARG A 104 -20.53 8.13 -4.57
CA ARG A 104 -19.29 8.92 -4.55
C ARG A 104 -19.54 10.41 -4.27
N SER A 105 -20.54 11.00 -4.92
CA SER A 105 -20.95 12.40 -4.65
C SER A 105 -21.58 12.55 -3.27
N HIS A 106 -22.35 11.55 -2.81
CA HIS A 106 -22.92 11.54 -1.48
C HIS A 106 -21.84 11.53 -0.39
N VAL A 107 -20.86 10.62 -0.45
CA VAL A 107 -19.84 10.49 0.61
C VAL A 107 -18.95 11.73 0.75
N ALA A 108 -18.74 12.47 -0.34
CA ALA A 108 -18.03 13.74 -0.33
C ALA A 108 -18.78 14.84 0.46
N THR A 109 -20.12 14.77 0.51
CA THR A 109 -20.97 15.77 1.20
C THR A 109 -21.54 15.25 2.52
N CYS A 110 -21.40 13.95 2.81
CA CYS A 110 -22.00 13.31 3.97
C CYS A 110 -21.13 13.48 5.21
N SER A 111 -21.47 14.44 6.07
CA SER A 111 -20.77 14.66 7.34
C SER A 111 -20.74 13.41 8.22
N LYS A 112 -21.79 12.57 8.19
CA LYS A 112 -21.83 11.31 8.97
C LYS A 112 -20.81 10.30 8.48
N TYR A 113 -20.54 10.24 7.18
CA TYR A 113 -19.53 9.36 6.60
C TYR A 113 -18.11 9.83 6.96
N GLN A 114 -17.87 11.15 6.94
CA GLN A 114 -16.60 11.72 7.37
C GLN A 114 -16.28 11.39 8.84
N ASN A 115 -17.28 11.48 9.73
CA ASN A 115 -17.13 11.07 11.14
C ASN A 115 -16.86 9.57 11.29
N TYR A 116 -17.52 8.73 10.50
CA TYR A 116 -17.26 7.29 10.48
C TYR A 116 -15.81 6.96 10.11
N ILE A 117 -15.25 7.62 9.09
CA ILE A 117 -13.84 7.48 8.72
C ILE A 117 -12.94 7.89 9.90
N MET A 118 -13.21 9.05 10.52
CA MET A 118 -12.41 9.58 11.63
C MET A 118 -12.38 8.64 12.84
N GLU A 119 -13.54 8.08 13.23
CA GLU A 119 -13.59 7.11 14.33
C GLU A 119 -12.86 5.79 13.97
N GLY A 120 -12.89 5.36 12.70
CA GLY A 120 -12.09 4.24 12.22
C GLY A 120 -10.58 4.49 12.37
N VAL A 121 -10.10 5.67 11.95
CA VAL A 121 -8.69 6.05 12.11
C VAL A 121 -8.31 6.10 13.60
N LYS A 122 -9.15 6.67 14.45
CA LYS A 122 -8.93 6.73 15.89
C LYS A 122 -8.85 5.36 16.55
N ALA A 123 -9.62 4.37 16.08
CA ALA A 123 -9.50 2.99 16.53
C ALA A 123 -8.14 2.39 16.19
N THR A 124 -7.61 2.64 14.98
CA THR A 124 -6.27 2.17 14.59
C THR A 124 -5.12 2.85 15.36
N ILE A 125 -5.29 4.10 15.78
CA ILE A 125 -4.28 4.83 16.57
C ILE A 125 -4.26 4.35 18.03
N LYS A 126 -5.44 4.05 18.61
CA LYS A 126 -5.53 3.50 19.98
C LYS A 126 -4.90 2.12 20.12
N ASP A 127 -4.86 1.34 19.04
CA ASP A 127 -4.16 0.05 19.00
C ASP A 127 -2.65 0.21 18.75
N ALA A 128 -2.23 1.30 18.12
CA ALA A 128 -0.82 1.63 17.90
C ALA A 128 -0.08 2.11 19.17
N SER A 129 -0.80 2.46 20.24
CA SER A 129 -0.20 2.67 21.56
C SER A 129 -0.06 1.35 22.30
N LEU A 130 1.04 0.61 22.05
CA LEU A 130 1.89 0.06 23.13
C LEU A 130 2.98 -0.93 22.69
N GLN A 131 3.23 -1.24 21.42
CA GLN A 131 4.47 -1.95 21.04
C GLN A 131 4.89 -1.59 19.61
N PRO A 132 6.15 -1.16 19.36
CA PRO A 132 6.71 -1.18 18.03
C PRO A 132 6.74 -2.65 17.56
N ARG A 133 5.73 -3.04 16.80
CA ARG A 133 5.68 -4.36 16.17
C ARG A 133 6.93 -4.46 15.32
N ASN A 134 7.80 -5.43 15.62
CA ASN A 134 8.98 -5.78 14.81
C ASN A 134 8.54 -6.44 13.49
N VAL A 135 7.60 -5.80 12.80
CA VAL A 135 7.19 -6.10 11.44
C VAL A 135 8.08 -5.22 10.58
N PRO A 136 8.94 -5.79 9.72
CA PRO A 136 9.77 -4.99 8.84
C PRO A 136 8.86 -4.07 8.03
N ASN A 137 8.89 -2.78 8.31
CA ASN A 137 8.25 -1.80 7.45
C ASN A 137 8.86 -2.01 6.04
N ARG A 138 8.06 -1.91 4.98
CA ARG A 138 8.53 -2.16 3.60
C ARG A 138 9.69 -1.23 3.19
N TYR A 139 9.90 -0.17 3.97
CA TYR A 139 10.99 0.79 3.90
C TYR A 139 11.84 0.78 5.16
N THR A 140 12.26 -0.40 5.59
CA THR A 140 13.26 -0.57 6.64
C THR A 140 14.63 -0.68 6.01
N PHE A 141 15.55 0.17 6.44
CA PHE A 141 16.93 0.13 6.00
C PHE A 141 17.72 -0.79 6.93
N PRO A 142 18.40 -1.81 6.40
CA PRO A 142 19.38 -2.56 7.16
C PRO A 142 20.66 -1.74 7.34
N CYS A 143 21.31 -1.88 8.48
CA CYS A 143 22.64 -1.30 8.65
C CYS A 143 23.66 -2.02 7.76
N PRO A 144 24.51 -1.29 7.02
CA PRO A 144 25.53 -1.90 6.17
C PRO A 144 26.76 -2.41 6.95
N TYR A 145 26.95 -1.99 8.20
CA TYR A 145 28.13 -2.32 9.02
C TYR A 145 27.86 -3.41 10.06
N CYS A 146 26.60 -3.69 10.37
CA CYS A 146 26.21 -4.64 11.42
C CYS A 146 24.93 -5.41 11.01
N PRO A 147 24.59 -6.51 11.70
CA PRO A 147 23.42 -7.31 11.36
C PRO A 147 22.09 -6.66 11.76
N GLU A 148 22.09 -5.46 12.33
CA GLU A 148 20.88 -4.75 12.73
C GLU A 148 20.08 -4.26 11.52
N LYS A 149 18.77 -4.37 11.64
CA LYS A 149 17.80 -4.06 10.58
C LYS A 149 16.62 -3.32 11.19
N ASN A 150 15.71 -2.86 10.34
CA ASN A 150 14.50 -2.16 10.76
C ASN A 150 14.70 -0.72 11.21
N PHE A 151 15.70 -0.03 10.66
CA PHE A 151 15.84 1.40 10.85
C PHE A 151 15.02 2.17 9.81
N ASP A 152 14.41 3.29 10.21
CA ASP A 152 14.00 4.34 9.29
C ASP A 152 15.22 5.13 8.78
N GLN A 153 15.00 6.05 7.84
CA GLN A 153 16.09 6.80 7.20
C GLN A 153 16.92 7.61 8.21
N GLU A 154 16.29 8.23 9.20
CA GLU A 154 16.97 9.06 10.19
C GLU A 154 17.64 8.19 11.25
N GLY A 155 16.94 7.15 11.71
CA GLY A 155 17.45 6.16 12.67
C GLY A 155 18.68 5.41 12.17
N LEU A 156 18.77 5.08 10.87
CA LEU A 156 19.96 4.44 10.32
C LEU A 156 21.17 5.38 10.30
N VAL A 157 20.96 6.65 9.96
CA VAL A 157 22.03 7.65 9.94
C VAL A 157 22.55 7.90 11.35
N GLU A 158 21.66 8.00 12.33
CA GLU A 158 22.04 8.16 13.74
C GLU A 158 22.78 6.92 14.27
N HIS A 159 22.26 5.71 14.00
CA HIS A 159 22.92 4.45 14.36
C HIS A 159 24.33 4.36 13.75
N CYS A 160 24.51 4.66 12.47
CA CYS A 160 25.82 4.63 11.84
C CYS A 160 26.79 5.70 12.40
N LYS A 161 26.30 6.90 12.73
CA LYS A 161 27.11 7.95 13.36
C LYS A 161 27.56 7.57 14.78
N LEU A 162 26.69 6.92 15.56
CA LEU A 162 26.98 6.59 16.95
C LEU A 162 27.84 5.32 17.10
N PHE A 163 27.58 4.29 16.28
CA PHE A 163 28.19 2.97 16.44
C PHE A 163 29.28 2.65 15.40
N HIS A 164 29.37 3.43 14.31
CA HIS A 164 30.30 3.19 13.21
C HIS A 164 31.06 4.46 12.74
N SER A 165 31.13 5.51 13.56
CA SER A 165 31.82 6.78 13.23
C SER A 165 33.32 6.67 12.98
N THR A 166 33.97 5.62 13.47
CA THR A 166 35.41 5.37 13.34
C THR A 166 35.75 4.26 12.34
N ASP A 167 34.75 3.69 11.67
CA ASP A 167 34.98 2.62 10.70
C ASP A 167 35.43 3.19 9.35
N THR A 168 36.59 2.75 8.87
CA THR A 168 37.26 3.26 7.66
C THR A 168 36.89 2.49 6.39
N LYS A 169 35.92 1.56 6.45
CA LYS A 169 35.52 0.77 5.27
C LYS A 169 34.57 1.54 4.37
N SER A 170 34.98 1.71 3.11
CA SER A 170 34.10 2.15 2.02
C SER A 170 33.13 1.02 1.66
N VAL A 171 31.83 1.22 1.92
CA VAL A 171 30.77 0.26 1.58
C VAL A 171 29.88 0.83 0.48
N VAL A 172 29.66 0.06 -0.58
CA VAL A 172 28.78 0.40 -1.70
C VAL A 172 27.33 0.10 -1.29
N MET A 173 26.46 1.12 -1.27
CA MET A 173 25.01 0.93 -1.06
C MET A 173 24.39 0.25 -2.29
N SER A 174 24.24 -1.07 -2.24
CA SER A 174 23.85 -1.87 -3.40
C SER A 174 22.34 -1.92 -3.70
N ARG A 175 21.48 -1.19 -2.95
CA ARG A 175 20.02 -1.26 -3.14
C ARG A 175 19.27 0.05 -2.84
N VAL A 176 19.74 1.18 -3.36
CA VAL A 176 18.97 2.43 -3.28
C VAL A 176 18.60 2.89 -4.69
N CYS A 177 17.30 3.03 -4.95
CA CYS A 177 16.75 3.56 -6.20
C CYS A 177 17.14 5.04 -6.36
N ALA A 178 17.43 5.49 -7.58
CA ALA A 178 17.87 6.86 -7.89
C ALA A 178 16.93 7.96 -7.34
N CYS A 179 15.64 7.67 -7.14
CA CYS A 179 14.68 8.60 -6.53
C CYS A 179 14.95 8.90 -5.05
N CYS A 180 15.58 7.99 -4.31
CA CYS A 180 15.88 8.17 -2.88
C CYS A 180 17.18 8.95 -2.65
N LEU A 181 18.05 9.06 -3.66
CA LEU A 181 19.32 9.78 -3.57
C LEU A 181 19.17 11.32 -3.55
N SER A 182 18.03 11.86 -3.99
CA SER A 182 17.82 13.31 -4.06
C SER A 182 17.56 13.99 -2.71
N HIS A 183 17.43 13.23 -1.61
CA HIS A 183 17.05 13.75 -0.28
C HIS A 183 18.12 13.53 0.81
N VAL A 184 19.34 13.11 0.47
CA VAL A 184 20.43 12.96 1.46
C VAL A 184 21.52 13.99 1.15
N PRO A 185 21.42 15.21 1.70
CA PRO A 185 22.27 16.31 1.26
C PRO A 185 23.75 16.12 1.60
N GLU A 186 24.14 15.28 2.57
CA GLU A 186 25.55 15.12 2.94
C GLU A 186 25.91 13.67 3.29
N LEU A 187 26.47 12.93 2.32
CA LEU A 187 27.12 11.63 2.55
C LEU A 187 28.57 11.86 2.98
N PRO A 188 29.09 11.10 3.97
CA PRO A 188 30.52 11.07 4.29
C PRO A 188 31.36 10.71 3.05
N LEU A 189 32.55 11.33 2.92
CA LEU A 189 33.46 11.27 1.76
C LEU A 189 33.87 9.86 1.29
N HIS A 190 33.62 8.81 2.09
CA HIS A 190 34.02 7.43 1.81
C HIS A 190 32.93 6.59 1.12
N ILE A 191 31.74 7.15 0.85
CA ILE A 191 30.64 6.45 0.19
C ILE A 191 30.60 6.84 -1.29
N LYS A 192 30.96 5.90 -2.17
CA LYS A 192 30.89 6.10 -3.63
C LYS A 192 29.45 5.96 -4.13
N ARG A 193 28.99 6.93 -4.93
CA ARG A 193 27.72 6.86 -5.66
C ARG A 193 27.92 6.01 -6.91
N GLU A 194 27.36 4.81 -6.93
CA GLU A 194 27.18 4.08 -8.19
C GLU A 194 25.69 4.14 -8.55
N THR A 195 25.38 4.92 -9.57
CA THR A 195 24.05 4.92 -10.19
C THR A 195 23.92 3.70 -11.07
N TYR A 196 23.05 2.76 -10.70
CA TYR A 196 22.66 1.66 -11.59
C TYR A 196 21.54 2.19 -12.52
N ASP A 197 21.77 2.20 -13.83
CA ASP A 197 20.75 2.60 -14.84
C ASP A 197 19.69 1.50 -15.07
N SER A 198 19.78 0.36 -14.39
CA SER A 198 18.99 -0.83 -14.72
C SER A 198 18.03 -1.22 -13.60
N CYS A 199 16.77 -0.79 -13.73
CA CYS A 199 15.64 -1.55 -13.20
C CYS A 199 15.41 -2.80 -14.05
N THR A 200 16.32 -3.77 -13.98
CA THR A 200 16.04 -5.14 -14.43
C THR A 200 16.08 -6.01 -13.19
N LEU A 201 14.91 -6.30 -12.62
CA LEU A 201 14.82 -7.41 -11.68
C LEU A 201 15.21 -8.68 -12.44
N PRO A 202 16.03 -9.59 -11.88
CA PRO A 202 16.15 -10.92 -12.46
C PRO A 202 14.76 -11.54 -12.44
N VAL A 203 14.25 -11.84 -13.62
CA VAL A 203 13.14 -12.78 -13.82
C VAL A 203 13.55 -14.05 -13.09
N GLN A 204 12.84 -14.40 -12.02
CA GLN A 204 12.93 -15.74 -11.46
C GLN A 204 12.33 -16.69 -12.50
N GLN A 205 13.19 -17.34 -13.28
CA GLN A 205 12.85 -18.58 -13.96
C GLN A 205 13.10 -19.72 -12.99
N THR A 206 12.00 -20.43 -12.70
CA THR A 206 11.85 -21.81 -12.20
C THR A 206 12.60 -22.20 -10.94
#